data_AF-A0A4V1ZCR1-F1
#
_entry.id   AF-A0A4V1ZCR1-F1
#
_cell.length_a   1.000
_cell.length_b   1.000
_cell.length_c   1.000
_cell.angle_alpha   90.00
_cell.angle_beta   90.00
_cell.angle_gamma   90.00
#
_symmetry.space_group_name_H-M   'P 1'
#
loop_
_entity.id
_entity.type
_entity.pdbx_description
1 polymer ?
#
loop_
_entity_poly.entity_id
_entity_poly.type
_entity_poly.pdbx_seq_one_letter_code
_entity_poly.pdbx_strand_id
1 'polypeptide(L)'
;MKTLQTIAITLLFSAGMLSCEIDPNKPEPGIPSKGTPTEIGKPLGATTAKMIGAQGGSISTPDGKLTLNFPAGALTKETNITIRPVENKAWGGVGIGYEFGPDSSEFAKPISFTYKYNDKEMSGVSLDNMALAFQDQNKIWQMTSPLSVDKTRKKISGYLKHFSWWSMITRYQLLPEYDTVQVKEIKELRLEHLDNGFEWPWTDNPNPSPEIALLVPLNTPKLADRTDIAKLYLNGVDWTTKEPKDQTSGTLGYASSGNKAVVIYTAPGKKPEAAYNPVAISVELQHAGKAKLLLVSNLYINTENTFSVDGSDPSEIVIYAAGGDGELYLNFEDNMSNTLNVYTKNFKEGKFSFNTSETYIGAVHKSKEKQGSSIYKHCKKTMSESGSVVIEKLYKSEGKTYLKGQIIGTVCTKHQADEHCNVVVHETMKVFANFTTIVSAI
;
A
#
# COMPACT_ATOMS: atom_id res chain seq x y z
N MET A 1 38.24 39.73 94.20
CA MET A 1 36.79 39.43 94.08
C MET A 1 36.42 39.68 92.62
N LYS A 2 36.02 38.74 91.74
CA LYS A 2 35.45 37.40 91.85
C LYS A 2 35.73 36.62 90.54
N THR A 3 36.19 35.36 90.68
CA THR A 3 35.83 34.10 89.96
C THR A 3 35.54 34.11 88.44
N LEU A 4 36.30 33.37 87.60
CA LEU A 4 36.15 31.93 87.25
C LEU A 4 34.77 31.52 86.71
N GLN A 5 34.70 31.08 85.45
CA GLN A 5 34.03 29.81 85.08
C GLN A 5 34.38 29.32 83.67
N THR A 6 34.90 28.09 83.65
CA THR A 6 35.20 27.23 82.51
C THR A 6 33.97 26.36 82.23
N ILE A 7 33.55 26.17 80.97
CA ILE A 7 32.85 24.94 80.54
C ILE A 7 33.34 24.54 79.14
N ALA A 8 33.92 23.34 79.08
CA ALA A 8 34.22 22.60 77.86
C ALA A 8 33.02 21.73 77.47
N ILE A 9 32.70 21.65 76.17
CA ILE A 9 31.94 20.52 75.60
C ILE A 9 32.66 20.08 74.32
N THR A 10 32.85 18.77 74.24
CA THR A 10 33.73 18.03 73.34
C THR A 10 32.90 17.19 72.38
N LEU A 11 33.31 17.16 71.10
CA LEU A 11 33.19 16.08 70.08
C LEU A 11 31.83 15.72 69.42
N LEU A 12 32.00 15.29 68.15
CA LEU A 12 31.15 14.47 67.26
C LEU A 12 30.09 15.17 66.38
N PHE A 13 30.41 15.40 65.10
CA PHE A 13 29.96 14.51 64.00
C PHE A 13 30.54 14.94 62.64
N SER A 14 31.50 14.15 62.17
CA SER A 14 31.90 14.02 60.77
C SER A 14 30.86 13.19 60.02
N ALA A 15 30.09 13.79 59.10
CA ALA A 15 29.40 13.12 58.00
C ALA A 15 28.73 14.15 57.07
N GLY A 16 29.55 14.91 56.32
CA GLY A 16 29.07 15.86 55.31
C GLY A 16 29.33 15.36 53.90
N MET A 17 28.87 14.17 53.54
CA MET A 17 28.82 13.69 52.15
C MET A 17 27.59 12.78 51.96
N LEU A 18 26.90 12.95 50.83
CA LEU A 18 25.73 12.21 50.33
C LEU A 18 24.36 12.72 50.84
N SER A 19 23.93 13.87 50.33
CA SER A 19 22.50 14.10 50.09
C SER A 19 22.28 14.05 48.57
N CYS A 20 22.13 12.83 48.07
CA CYS A 20 21.41 12.57 46.84
C CYS A 20 20.08 11.97 47.33
N GLU A 21 19.05 12.80 47.47
CA GLU A 21 17.69 12.29 47.66
C GLU A 21 17.29 11.58 46.37
N ILE A 22 17.31 10.25 46.42
CA ILE A 22 16.66 9.41 45.41
C ILE A 22 15.17 9.60 45.63
N ASP A 23 14.53 10.40 44.76
CA ASP A 23 13.07 10.53 44.72
C ASP A 23 12.46 9.15 44.43
N PRO A 24 11.74 8.52 45.39
CA PRO A 24 11.16 7.19 45.21
C PRO A 24 9.99 7.16 44.21
N ASN A 25 9.57 8.32 43.68
CA ASN A 25 8.58 8.44 42.61
C ASN A 25 9.18 8.72 41.23
N LYS A 26 10.51 8.81 41.11
CA LYS A 26 11.15 8.91 39.80
C LYS A 26 11.19 7.51 39.19
N PRO A 27 10.53 7.25 38.05
CA PRO A 27 10.61 5.94 37.41
C PRO A 27 12.08 5.59 37.16
N GLU A 28 12.51 4.42 37.62
CA GLU A 28 13.82 3.89 37.27
C GLU A 28 13.97 3.90 35.74
N PRO A 29 15.10 4.38 35.19
CA PRO A 29 15.37 4.22 33.77
C PRO A 29 15.26 2.74 33.43
N GLY A 30 14.24 2.38 32.64
CA GLY A 30 14.06 1.01 32.19
C GLY A 30 15.34 0.49 31.54
N ILE A 31 15.68 -0.77 31.79
CA ILE A 31 16.83 -1.44 31.16
C ILE A 31 16.73 -1.21 29.65
N PRO A 32 17.78 -0.70 28.96
CA PRO A 32 17.74 -0.49 27.52
C PRO A 32 17.39 -1.81 26.82
N SER A 33 16.30 -1.82 26.06
CA SER A 33 15.91 -2.99 25.26
C SER A 33 17.04 -3.33 24.29
N LYS A 34 17.38 -4.62 24.14
CA LYS A 34 18.50 -5.06 23.29
C LYS A 34 18.18 -4.97 21.78
N GLY A 35 16.93 -4.71 21.40
CA GLY A 35 16.47 -4.77 20.02
C GLY A 35 16.37 -6.20 19.49
N THR A 36 15.59 -6.39 18.43
CA THR A 36 15.39 -7.70 17.79
C THR A 36 16.00 -7.70 16.39
N PRO A 37 17.01 -8.55 16.11
CA PRO A 37 17.68 -8.56 14.81
C PRO A 37 16.78 -9.08 13.69
N THR A 38 17.07 -8.66 12.46
CA THR A 38 16.41 -9.15 11.23
C THR A 38 17.46 -9.53 10.19
N GLU A 39 17.08 -10.20 9.11
CA GLU A 39 18.00 -10.42 7.98
C GLU A 39 18.28 -9.11 7.21
N ILE A 40 19.34 -9.11 6.39
CA ILE A 40 19.56 -8.02 5.42
C ILE A 40 18.56 -8.17 4.27
N GLY A 41 17.96 -7.07 3.85
CA GLY A 41 17.03 -7.04 2.71
C GLY A 41 17.70 -7.43 1.39
N LYS A 42 17.00 -8.23 0.57
CA LYS A 42 17.48 -8.60 -0.78
C LYS A 42 17.30 -7.42 -1.75
N PRO A 43 18.16 -7.28 -2.77
CA PRO A 43 17.99 -6.25 -3.81
C PRO A 43 16.67 -6.40 -4.57
N LEU A 44 15.97 -5.29 -4.77
CA LEU A 44 14.72 -5.21 -5.55
C LEU A 44 14.92 -4.64 -6.96
N GLY A 45 16.11 -4.12 -7.26
CA GLY A 45 16.38 -3.46 -8.53
C GLY A 45 17.85 -3.11 -8.73
N ALA A 46 18.13 -2.45 -9.85
CA ALA A 46 19.47 -2.04 -10.24
C ALA A 46 20.04 -0.98 -9.28
N THR A 47 21.37 -1.00 -9.12
CA THR A 47 22.09 0.03 -8.36
C THR A 47 22.30 1.27 -9.22
N THR A 48 22.05 2.44 -8.66
CA THR A 48 22.37 3.74 -9.27
C THR A 48 23.65 4.27 -8.66
N ALA A 49 24.57 4.81 -9.48
CA ALA A 49 25.87 5.30 -9.02
C ALA A 49 26.21 6.68 -9.59
N LYS A 50 26.93 7.50 -8.82
CA LYS A 50 27.43 8.82 -9.26
C LYS A 50 28.64 9.26 -8.43
N MET A 51 29.63 9.86 -9.08
CA MET A 51 30.74 10.52 -8.38
C MET A 51 30.26 11.86 -7.77
N ILE A 52 30.52 12.05 -6.47
CA ILE A 52 30.25 13.31 -5.75
C ILE A 52 31.51 13.70 -4.97
N GLY A 53 31.93 14.96 -5.12
CA GLY A 53 33.11 15.52 -4.46
C GLY A 53 32.78 16.53 -3.35
N ALA A 54 33.80 17.25 -2.87
CA ALA A 54 33.67 18.20 -1.77
C ALA A 54 32.77 19.41 -2.09
N GLN A 55 32.56 19.72 -3.37
CA GLN A 55 31.60 20.73 -3.83
C GLN A 55 30.13 20.34 -3.55
N GLY A 56 29.87 19.10 -3.14
CA GLY A 56 28.52 18.57 -2.97
C GLY A 56 27.88 18.17 -4.29
N GLY A 57 26.58 17.92 -4.26
CA GLY A 57 25.83 17.47 -5.43
C GLY A 57 24.59 16.66 -5.05
N SER A 58 23.99 15.99 -6.03
CA SER A 58 22.83 15.14 -5.81
C SER A 58 22.85 13.89 -6.69
N ILE A 59 22.17 12.85 -6.22
CA ILE A 59 21.90 11.59 -6.93
C ILE A 59 20.45 11.19 -6.67
N SER A 60 19.75 10.73 -7.69
CA SER A 60 18.35 10.31 -7.62
C SER A 60 18.20 8.91 -8.20
N THR A 61 17.21 8.16 -7.71
CA THR A 61 16.81 6.90 -8.34
C THR A 61 16.21 7.16 -9.73
N PRO A 62 16.29 6.21 -10.68
CA PRO A 62 15.81 6.41 -12.06
C PRO A 62 14.30 6.70 -12.14
N ASP A 63 13.51 6.19 -11.19
CA ASP A 63 12.08 6.46 -11.06
C ASP A 63 11.77 7.83 -10.41
N GLY A 64 12.80 8.56 -9.97
CA GLY A 64 12.67 9.87 -9.33
C GLY A 64 12.00 9.86 -7.96
N LYS A 65 11.85 8.68 -7.32
CA LYS A 65 11.25 8.54 -5.98
C LYS A 65 12.18 9.05 -4.89
N LEU A 66 13.43 8.59 -4.86
CA LEU A 66 14.41 8.99 -3.85
C LEU A 66 15.44 9.94 -4.45
N THR A 67 15.78 11.00 -3.72
CA THR A 67 16.90 11.88 -4.03
C THR A 67 17.73 12.12 -2.78
N LEU A 68 19.05 11.98 -2.89
CA LEU A 68 20.02 12.37 -1.88
C LEU A 68 20.69 13.68 -2.30
N ASN A 69 20.76 14.66 -1.39
CA ASN A 69 21.46 15.92 -1.61
C ASN A 69 22.60 16.08 -0.60
N PHE A 70 23.79 16.31 -1.15
CA PHE A 70 25.05 16.45 -0.45
C PHE A 70 25.40 17.94 -0.41
N PRO A 71 25.38 18.59 0.78
CA PRO A 71 25.87 19.96 0.87
C PRO A 71 27.38 20.02 0.63
N ALA A 72 27.86 21.19 0.22
CA ALA A 72 29.30 21.43 0.08
C ALA A 72 30.01 21.18 1.43
N GLY A 73 31.08 20.38 1.39
CA GLY A 73 31.84 19.94 2.55
C GLY A 73 31.25 18.76 3.31
N ALA A 74 30.19 18.09 2.82
CA ALA A 74 29.74 16.81 3.38
C ALA A 74 30.76 15.69 3.16
N LEU A 75 31.45 15.73 2.01
CA LEU A 75 32.52 14.83 1.62
C LEU A 75 33.84 15.61 1.53
N THR A 76 34.95 14.95 1.86
CA THR A 76 36.29 15.55 1.78
C THR A 76 37.01 15.19 0.48
N LYS A 77 36.57 14.14 -0.22
CA LYS A 77 37.13 13.65 -1.48
C LYS A 77 36.04 13.16 -2.43
N GLU A 78 36.39 13.05 -3.71
CA GLU A 78 35.52 12.45 -4.71
C GLU A 78 35.19 11.00 -4.33
N THR A 79 33.90 10.67 -4.25
CA THR A 79 33.41 9.38 -3.77
C THR A 79 32.34 8.87 -4.73
N ASN A 80 32.42 7.58 -5.09
CA ASN A 80 31.39 6.92 -5.89
C ASN A 80 30.19 6.55 -5.00
N ILE A 81 29.14 7.38 -5.04
CA ILE A 81 27.94 7.20 -4.24
C ILE A 81 27.00 6.21 -4.92
N THR A 82 26.49 5.24 -4.17
CA THR A 82 25.53 4.24 -4.69
C THR A 82 24.21 4.24 -3.94
N ILE A 83 23.12 4.02 -4.67
CA ILE A 83 21.77 3.76 -4.12
C ILE A 83 21.28 2.43 -4.68
N ARG A 84 20.93 1.48 -3.80
CA ARG A 84 20.33 0.20 -4.17
C ARG A 84 19.00 0.00 -3.43
N PRO A 85 17.87 -0.17 -4.15
CA PRO A 85 16.60 -0.51 -3.50
C PRO A 85 16.64 -1.96 -2.99
N VAL A 86 16.15 -2.18 -1.78
CA VAL A 86 16.15 -3.49 -1.10
C VAL A 86 14.82 -3.78 -0.42
N GLU A 87 14.55 -5.05 -0.13
CA GLU A 87 13.44 -5.45 0.74
C GLU A 87 13.54 -4.72 2.08
N ASN A 88 12.40 -4.23 2.59
CA ASN A 88 12.35 -3.61 3.90
C ASN A 88 12.23 -4.68 4.98
N LYS A 89 13.24 -4.74 5.85
CA LYS A 89 13.27 -5.67 7.00
C LYS A 89 13.16 -4.94 8.34
N ALA A 90 12.95 -3.62 8.33
CA ALA A 90 12.79 -2.86 9.56
C ALA A 90 11.47 -3.19 10.25
N TRP A 91 11.49 -3.31 11.57
CA TRP A 91 10.27 -3.35 12.36
C TRP A 91 9.51 -2.02 12.21
N GLY A 92 8.21 -2.09 11.89
CA GLY A 92 7.42 -0.91 11.56
C GLY A 92 7.76 -0.29 10.19
N GLY A 93 8.47 -1.02 9.33
CA GLY A 93 8.92 -0.56 8.01
C GLY A 93 7.76 -0.11 7.11
N VAL A 94 7.96 1.01 6.42
CA VAL A 94 7.03 1.60 5.45
C VAL A 94 7.67 1.57 4.07
N GLY A 95 6.99 0.95 3.09
CA GLY A 95 7.51 0.79 1.74
C GLY A 95 8.79 -0.06 1.69
N ILE A 96 9.65 0.21 0.70
CA ILE A 96 10.93 -0.49 0.51
C ILE A 96 12.07 0.15 1.33
N GLY A 97 13.14 -0.61 1.55
CA GLY A 97 14.38 -0.10 2.13
C GLY A 97 15.38 0.35 1.06
N TYR A 98 16.43 1.02 1.48
CA TYR A 98 17.55 1.40 0.62
C TYR A 98 18.88 1.07 1.29
N GLU A 99 19.79 0.55 0.50
CA GLU A 99 21.20 0.46 0.84
C GLU A 99 21.95 1.59 0.14
N PHE A 100 22.64 2.38 0.94
CA PHE A 100 23.50 3.45 0.45
C PHE A 100 24.96 3.04 0.62
N GLY A 101 25.79 3.40 -0.35
CA GLY A 101 27.21 3.11 -0.33
C GLY A 101 28.07 4.28 -0.78
N PRO A 102 29.38 4.25 -0.48
CA PRO A 102 30.10 3.13 0.15
C PRO A 102 29.96 3.12 1.68
N ASP A 103 30.05 1.95 2.31
CA ASP A 103 30.13 1.85 3.78
C ASP A 103 31.23 2.78 4.29
N SER A 104 30.85 3.80 5.06
CA SER A 104 31.78 4.83 5.50
C SER A 104 31.40 5.40 6.86
N SER A 105 32.45 5.79 7.59
CA SER A 105 32.41 6.64 8.77
C SER A 105 31.76 7.98 8.45
N GLU A 106 31.01 8.51 9.41
CA GLU A 106 30.13 9.69 9.34
C GLU A 106 30.53 10.83 8.38
N PHE A 107 29.53 11.43 7.72
CA PHE A 107 29.70 12.64 6.92
C PHE A 107 30.10 13.83 7.80
N ALA A 108 30.99 14.69 7.29
CA ALA A 108 31.37 15.92 7.98
C ALA A 108 30.19 16.91 8.12
N LYS A 109 29.20 16.80 7.22
CA LYS A 109 27.91 17.47 7.32
C LYS A 109 26.81 16.47 6.96
N PRO A 110 25.70 16.39 7.71
CA PRO A 110 24.59 15.52 7.37
C PRO A 110 24.07 15.80 5.96
N ILE A 111 23.78 14.74 5.21
CA ILE A 111 23.16 14.83 3.89
C ILE A 111 21.64 14.77 4.07
N SER A 112 20.89 15.31 3.12
CA SER A 112 19.42 15.21 3.15
C SER A 112 18.93 14.18 2.16
N PHE A 113 17.80 13.55 2.48
CA PHE A 113 17.05 12.76 1.52
C PHE A 113 15.65 13.33 1.31
N THR A 114 15.10 13.13 0.12
CA THR A 114 13.69 13.37 -0.20
C THR A 114 13.13 12.13 -0.87
N TYR A 115 12.03 11.61 -0.34
CA TYR A 115 11.27 10.49 -0.87
C TYR A 115 9.89 10.97 -1.33
N LYS A 116 9.54 10.74 -2.60
CA LYS A 116 8.21 10.97 -3.13
C LYS A 116 7.38 9.71 -2.98
N TYR A 117 6.22 9.83 -2.34
CA TYR A 117 5.33 8.70 -2.12
C TYR A 117 4.02 8.85 -2.90
N ASN A 118 3.31 7.73 -3.05
CA ASN A 118 1.91 7.72 -3.46
C ASN A 118 1.02 7.16 -2.34
N ASP A 119 -0.30 7.36 -2.45
CA ASP A 119 -1.22 7.03 -1.35
C ASP A 119 -1.30 5.51 -1.08
N LYS A 120 -1.07 4.69 -2.11
CA LYS A 120 -1.05 3.22 -1.95
C LYS A 120 0.10 2.78 -1.05
N GLU A 121 1.30 3.35 -1.22
CA GLU A 121 2.46 3.03 -0.38
C GLU A 121 2.29 3.41 1.09
N MET A 122 1.34 4.30 1.39
CA MET A 122 1.05 4.80 2.73
C MET A 122 -0.27 4.23 3.28
N SER A 123 -0.86 3.24 2.61
CA SER A 123 -2.06 2.54 3.07
C SER A 123 -1.77 1.85 4.41
N GLY A 124 -2.64 2.08 5.39
CA GLY A 124 -2.51 1.55 6.74
C GLY A 124 -1.42 2.21 7.58
N VAL A 125 -0.82 3.33 7.13
CA VAL A 125 0.26 4.03 7.85
C VAL A 125 -0.23 5.39 8.34
N SER A 126 0.19 5.76 9.56
CA SER A 126 0.07 7.14 10.02
C SER A 126 1.30 7.93 9.56
N LEU A 127 1.06 9.01 8.81
CA LEU A 127 2.12 9.89 8.31
C LEU A 127 2.66 10.86 9.38
N ASP A 128 1.89 11.11 10.45
CA ASP A 128 2.20 12.13 11.46
C ASP A 128 3.22 11.67 12.53
N ASN A 129 3.73 10.44 12.39
CA ASN A 129 4.65 9.81 13.33
C ASN A 129 5.67 8.92 12.61
N MET A 130 6.13 9.35 11.43
CA MET A 130 7.18 8.64 10.71
C MET A 130 8.56 8.97 11.29
N ALA A 131 9.43 7.97 11.29
CA ALA A 131 10.82 8.11 11.69
C ALA A 131 11.72 7.36 10.69
N LEU A 132 13.02 7.55 10.85
CA LEU A 132 14.03 6.89 10.05
C LEU A 132 14.79 5.88 10.90
N ALA A 133 15.08 4.70 10.35
CA ALA A 133 15.90 3.69 11.01
C ALA A 133 17.03 3.21 10.08
N PHE A 134 18.16 2.83 10.67
CA PHE A 134 19.23 2.12 9.97
C PHE A 134 19.51 0.77 10.62
N GLN A 135 19.99 -0.19 9.84
CA GLN A 135 20.41 -1.49 10.37
C GLN A 135 21.90 -1.44 10.74
N ASP A 136 22.22 -1.86 11.96
CA ASP A 136 23.60 -1.92 12.45
C ASP A 136 24.29 -3.26 12.11
N GLN A 137 25.56 -3.40 12.50
CA GLN A 137 26.38 -4.60 12.25
C GLN A 137 25.85 -5.86 12.96
N ASN A 138 25.06 -5.69 14.03
CA ASN A 138 24.38 -6.78 14.73
C ASN A 138 23.01 -7.11 14.10
N LYS A 139 22.69 -6.46 12.97
CA LYS A 139 21.44 -6.56 12.24
C LYS A 139 20.22 -6.04 12.99
N ILE A 140 20.46 -5.20 14.00
CA ILE A 140 19.41 -4.54 14.78
C ILE A 140 19.11 -3.20 14.12
N TRP A 141 17.82 -2.90 13.97
CA TRP A 141 17.39 -1.60 13.46
C TRP A 141 17.41 -0.57 14.57
N GLN A 142 18.12 0.53 14.33
CA GLN A 142 18.24 1.67 15.22
C GLN A 142 17.38 2.80 14.66
N MET A 143 16.28 3.12 15.35
CA MET A 143 15.50 4.33 15.05
C MET A 143 16.31 5.56 15.42
N THR A 144 16.22 6.59 14.58
CA THR A 144 17.01 7.82 14.64
C THR A 144 16.14 9.05 14.88
N SER A 145 15.88 9.84 13.84
CA SER A 145 15.14 11.10 13.88
C SER A 145 13.71 10.94 13.34
N PRO A 146 12.79 11.83 13.74
CA PRO A 146 11.50 11.94 13.07
C PRO A 146 11.70 12.41 11.62
N LEU A 147 10.74 12.09 10.76
CA LEU A 147 10.70 12.53 9.37
C LEU A 147 9.73 13.69 9.18
N SER A 148 10.06 14.60 8.28
CA SER A 148 9.16 15.65 7.85
C SER A 148 8.30 15.17 6.68
N VAL A 149 6.98 15.35 6.78
CA VAL A 149 6.04 14.93 5.76
C VAL A 149 5.26 16.12 5.20
N ASP A 150 5.50 16.43 3.93
CA ASP A 150 4.68 17.36 3.15
C ASP A 150 3.57 16.56 2.45
N LYS A 151 2.40 16.48 3.10
CA LYS A 151 1.23 15.76 2.57
C LYS A 151 0.67 16.36 1.28
N THR A 152 0.91 17.65 1.03
CA THR A 152 0.42 18.35 -0.17
C THR A 152 1.27 17.99 -1.38
N ARG A 153 2.61 17.99 -1.21
CA ARG A 153 3.56 17.65 -2.28
C ARG A 153 3.89 16.15 -2.32
N LYS A 154 3.33 15.36 -1.41
CA LYS A 154 3.59 13.93 -1.18
C LYS A 154 5.09 13.63 -1.08
N LYS A 155 5.76 14.34 -0.19
CA LYS A 155 7.21 14.22 0.04
C LYS A 155 7.50 13.94 1.51
N ILE A 156 8.41 13.00 1.75
CA ILE A 156 9.00 12.72 3.04
C ILE A 156 10.47 13.14 2.98
N SER A 157 10.96 13.85 3.99
CA SER A 157 12.34 14.33 4.03
C SER A 157 12.98 14.10 5.40
N GLY A 158 14.29 13.90 5.40
CA GLY A 158 15.09 13.74 6.61
C GLY A 158 16.59 13.83 6.31
N TYR A 159 17.40 13.49 7.30
CA TYR A 159 18.86 13.60 7.22
C TYR A 159 19.55 12.27 7.48
N LEU A 160 20.68 12.05 6.82
CA LEU A 160 21.55 10.88 6.98
C LEU A 160 22.93 11.36 7.43
N LYS A 161 23.50 10.68 8.43
CA LYS A 161 24.87 10.96 8.91
C LYS A 161 25.90 9.97 8.38
N HIS A 162 25.49 8.82 7.87
CA HIS A 162 26.36 7.79 7.34
C HIS A 162 25.61 6.93 6.33
N PHE A 163 26.35 6.08 5.62
CA PHE A 163 25.79 5.09 4.71
C PHE A 163 25.64 3.72 5.38
N SER A 164 24.48 3.10 5.16
CA SER A 164 24.10 1.77 5.66
C SER A 164 22.83 1.32 4.90
N TRP A 165 22.14 0.31 5.43
CA TRP A 165 20.74 0.00 5.13
C TRP A 165 19.83 0.92 5.93
N TRP A 166 18.94 1.62 5.23
CA TRP A 166 18.02 2.59 5.79
C TRP A 166 16.59 2.29 5.39
N SER A 167 15.67 2.63 6.29
CA SER A 167 14.25 2.42 6.11
C SER A 167 13.44 3.52 6.79
N MET A 168 12.34 3.91 6.15
CA MET A 168 11.30 4.69 6.81
C MET A 168 10.48 3.74 7.68
N ILE A 169 10.13 4.18 8.88
CA ILE A 169 9.33 3.43 9.83
C ILE A 169 8.19 4.30 10.37
N THR A 170 7.15 3.66 10.89
CA THR A 170 6.07 4.33 11.62
C THR A 170 5.80 3.60 12.94
N ARG A 171 5.24 4.30 13.92
CA ARG A 171 4.90 3.70 15.22
C ARG A 171 3.74 2.72 15.11
N TYR A 172 2.74 3.05 14.29
CA TYR A 172 1.47 2.32 14.21
C TYR A 172 1.20 1.93 12.77
N GLN A 173 0.77 0.69 12.55
CA GLN A 173 0.38 0.16 11.25
C GLN A 173 -0.93 -0.61 11.34
N LEU A 174 -1.73 -0.51 10.28
CA LEU A 174 -2.93 -1.30 10.08
C LEU A 174 -2.63 -2.38 9.05
N LEU A 175 -2.62 -3.65 9.48
CA LEU A 175 -2.10 -4.78 8.70
C LEU A 175 -3.09 -5.96 8.61
N PRO A 176 -3.04 -6.79 7.57
CA PRO A 176 -2.21 -6.64 6.38
C PRO A 176 -2.77 -5.55 5.46
N GLU A 177 -1.95 -5.11 4.51
CA GLU A 177 -2.44 -4.30 3.40
C GLU A 177 -3.27 -5.17 2.45
N TYR A 178 -4.46 -4.70 2.09
CA TYR A 178 -5.31 -5.32 1.08
C TYR A 178 -5.43 -4.40 -0.12
N ASP A 179 -5.00 -4.85 -1.30
CA ASP A 179 -5.18 -4.09 -2.54
C ASP A 179 -6.61 -4.24 -3.07
N THR A 180 -7.11 -5.49 -3.08
CA THR A 180 -8.43 -5.83 -3.61
C THR A 180 -9.15 -6.84 -2.72
N VAL A 181 -10.47 -6.69 -2.58
CA VAL A 181 -11.36 -7.57 -1.82
C VAL A 181 -12.57 -7.91 -2.67
N GLN A 182 -13.05 -9.15 -2.63
CA GLN A 182 -14.26 -9.54 -3.36
C GLN A 182 -15.51 -9.14 -2.57
N VAL A 183 -16.62 -8.89 -3.27
CA VAL A 183 -17.94 -8.69 -2.62
C VAL A 183 -18.23 -9.78 -1.58
N LYS A 184 -18.84 -9.40 -0.45
CA LYS A 184 -19.16 -10.26 0.70
C LYS A 184 -17.97 -10.88 1.45
N GLU A 185 -16.73 -10.69 1.01
CA GLU A 185 -15.58 -11.16 1.78
C GLU A 185 -15.45 -10.41 3.10
N ILE A 186 -14.95 -11.13 4.10
CA ILE A 186 -14.60 -10.58 5.40
C ILE A 186 -13.08 -10.49 5.46
N LYS A 187 -12.57 -9.34 5.89
CA LYS A 187 -11.15 -9.08 6.11
C LYS A 187 -10.92 -8.60 7.53
N GLU A 188 -9.77 -8.98 8.07
CA GLU A 188 -9.33 -8.56 9.40
C GLU A 188 -8.15 -7.60 9.23
N LEU A 189 -8.22 -6.44 9.88
CA LEU A 189 -7.12 -5.50 9.96
C LEU A 189 -6.70 -5.36 11.43
N ARG A 190 -5.43 -5.61 11.70
CA ARG A 190 -4.79 -5.52 13.00
C ARG A 190 -4.06 -4.19 13.13
N LEU A 191 -4.33 -3.47 14.22
CA LEU A 191 -3.50 -2.34 14.61
C LEU A 191 -2.28 -2.87 15.37
N GLU A 192 -1.11 -2.82 14.74
CA GLU A 192 0.15 -3.17 15.36
C GLU A 192 0.94 -1.90 15.69
N HIS A 193 1.73 -1.94 16.76
CA HIS A 193 2.58 -0.82 17.16
C HIS A 193 3.96 -1.24 17.64
N LEU A 194 4.93 -0.37 17.42
CA LEU A 194 6.24 -0.49 18.04
C LEU A 194 6.13 -0.08 19.52
N ASP A 195 6.49 -1.01 20.40
CA ASP A 195 6.63 -0.78 21.83
C ASP A 195 8.08 -0.98 22.23
N ASN A 196 8.82 0.12 22.28
CA ASN A 196 10.24 0.10 22.60
C ASN A 196 10.54 0.60 24.02
N GLY A 197 9.52 0.90 24.84
CA GLY A 197 9.72 1.48 26.18
C GLY A 197 10.29 2.90 26.19
N PHE A 198 10.37 3.54 25.02
CA PHE A 198 10.82 4.92 24.83
C PHE A 198 9.73 5.77 24.21
N GLU A 199 9.78 7.07 24.48
CA GLU A 199 8.93 8.04 23.79
C GLU A 199 9.26 8.04 22.29
N TRP A 200 8.23 7.98 21.46
CA TRP A 200 8.40 8.01 20.01
C TRP A 200 8.86 9.41 19.59
N PRO A 201 9.89 9.53 18.73
CA PRO A 201 10.37 10.83 18.29
C PRO A 201 9.25 11.55 17.53
N TRP A 202 8.82 12.69 18.06
CA TRP A 202 7.82 13.53 17.43
C TRP A 202 8.35 14.96 17.27
N THR A 203 7.90 15.64 16.20
CA THR A 203 8.24 17.04 15.98
C THR A 203 7.14 17.75 15.20
N ASP A 204 6.71 18.91 15.69
CA ASP A 204 5.89 19.87 14.94
C ASP A 204 6.73 20.66 13.91
N ASN A 205 8.06 20.55 13.97
CA ASN A 205 8.94 21.30 13.10
C ASN A 205 9.00 20.62 11.72
N PRO A 206 8.56 21.28 10.64
CA PRO A 206 8.66 20.72 9.29
C PRO A 206 10.11 20.57 8.81
N ASN A 207 11.09 21.12 9.54
CA ASN A 207 12.52 21.01 9.27
C ASN A 207 13.27 20.63 10.56
N PRO A 208 13.16 19.37 11.04
CA PRO A 208 13.85 18.95 12.25
C PRO A 208 15.36 19.22 12.16
N SER A 209 15.97 19.65 13.26
CA SER A 209 17.41 19.92 13.32
C SER A 209 18.21 18.66 12.95
N PRO A 210 19.34 18.80 12.21
CA PRO A 210 20.22 17.68 11.87
C PRO A 210 21.02 17.13 13.07
N GLU A 211 20.89 17.73 14.27
CA GLU A 211 21.47 17.22 15.52
C GLU A 211 20.73 15.95 16.00
N ILE A 212 21.01 14.80 15.35
CA ILE A 212 20.38 13.52 15.71
C ILE A 212 21.05 12.93 16.97
N ALA A 213 20.25 12.65 18.00
CA ALA A 213 20.52 11.58 18.97
C ALA A 213 19.24 11.02 19.60
N LEU A 214 18.65 10.02 18.94
CA LEU A 214 18.04 8.88 19.62
C LEU A 214 18.46 7.65 18.82
N LEU A 215 19.07 6.66 19.46
CA LEU A 215 19.41 5.35 18.90
C LEU A 215 18.56 4.35 19.65
N VAL A 216 17.31 4.22 19.20
CA VAL A 216 16.35 3.34 19.87
C VAL A 216 16.35 2.01 19.13
N PRO A 217 16.86 0.93 19.74
CA PRO A 217 16.86 -0.38 19.12
C PRO A 217 15.42 -0.89 19.01
N LEU A 218 15.02 -1.23 17.79
CA LEU A 218 13.66 -1.65 17.47
C LEU A 218 13.40 -3.10 17.84
N ASN A 219 12.18 -3.39 18.28
CA ASN A 219 11.69 -4.73 18.56
C ASN A 219 10.52 -5.08 17.64
N THR A 220 10.14 -6.35 17.62
CA THR A 220 8.94 -6.82 16.93
C THR A 220 7.70 -6.01 17.34
N PRO A 221 6.89 -5.53 16.39
CA PRO A 221 5.62 -4.87 16.70
C PRO A 221 4.73 -5.75 17.57
N LYS A 222 3.93 -5.11 18.42
CA LYS A 222 2.92 -5.75 19.25
C LYS A 222 1.53 -5.41 18.72
N LEU A 223 0.60 -6.33 18.88
CA LEU A 223 -0.82 -6.06 18.63
C LEU A 223 -1.33 -5.10 19.70
N ALA A 224 -1.88 -3.97 19.28
CA ALA A 224 -2.47 -2.96 20.16
C ALA A 224 -3.74 -3.49 20.84
N ASP A 225 -4.16 -2.81 21.90
CA ASP A 225 -5.40 -3.12 22.58
C ASP A 225 -6.55 -2.28 21.98
N ARG A 226 -7.78 -2.78 22.06
CA ARG A 226 -8.96 -2.10 21.48
C ARG A 226 -9.14 -0.69 22.05
N THR A 227 -8.73 -0.48 23.29
CA THR A 227 -8.75 0.83 23.98
C THR A 227 -7.84 1.87 23.34
N ASP A 228 -6.89 1.44 22.51
CA ASP A 228 -6.04 2.35 21.72
C ASP A 228 -6.78 2.90 20.49
N ILE A 229 -7.96 2.39 20.15
CA ILE A 229 -8.81 2.90 19.07
C ILE A 229 -9.88 3.82 19.66
N ALA A 230 -9.80 5.11 19.33
CA ALA A 230 -10.81 6.09 19.69
C ALA A 230 -12.03 5.99 18.77
N LYS A 231 -11.80 5.88 17.45
CA LYS A 231 -12.87 5.82 16.46
C LYS A 231 -12.53 4.97 15.24
N LEU A 232 -13.58 4.42 14.62
CA LEU A 232 -13.52 3.77 13.31
C LEU A 232 -14.35 4.55 12.30
N TYR A 233 -13.82 4.64 11.08
CA TYR A 233 -14.49 5.25 9.96
C TYR A 233 -14.48 4.36 8.72
N LEU A 234 -15.57 4.35 7.98
CA LEU A 234 -15.66 3.77 6.64
C LEU A 234 -16.05 4.87 5.65
N ASN A 235 -15.18 5.18 4.69
CA ASN A 235 -15.37 6.30 3.76
C ASN A 235 -15.72 7.62 4.49
N GLY A 236 -15.09 7.85 5.65
CA GLY A 236 -15.30 9.04 6.50
C GLY A 236 -16.55 9.01 7.39
N VAL A 237 -17.39 7.98 7.30
CA VAL A 237 -18.57 7.80 8.18
C VAL A 237 -18.15 7.12 9.49
N ASP A 238 -18.53 7.67 10.65
CA ASP A 238 -18.18 7.12 11.98
C ASP A 238 -18.99 5.84 12.29
N TRP A 239 -18.30 4.73 12.55
CA TRP A 239 -18.85 3.40 12.89
C TRP A 239 -18.69 3.03 14.36
N THR A 240 -18.19 3.94 15.19
CA THR A 240 -17.71 3.61 16.54
C THR A 240 -18.81 3.23 17.52
N THR A 241 -19.95 3.92 17.44
CA THR A 241 -21.01 3.83 18.47
C THR A 241 -22.30 3.21 17.97
N LYS A 242 -22.57 3.31 16.67
CA LYS A 242 -23.78 2.79 16.05
C LYS A 242 -23.52 2.51 14.58
N GLU A 243 -24.06 1.40 14.09
CA GLU A 243 -24.05 1.07 12.67
C GLU A 243 -24.82 2.14 11.86
N PRO A 244 -24.17 2.76 10.86
CA PRO A 244 -24.85 3.62 9.90
C PRO A 244 -25.92 2.87 9.10
N LYS A 245 -26.95 3.60 8.66
CA LYS A 245 -28.01 3.05 7.79
C LYS A 245 -27.49 2.73 6.39
N ASP A 246 -26.59 3.56 5.88
CA ASP A 246 -25.94 3.33 4.59
C ASP A 246 -24.75 2.39 4.79
N GLN A 247 -24.83 1.22 4.15
CA GLN A 247 -23.84 0.16 4.19
C GLN A 247 -23.39 -0.23 2.78
N THR A 248 -23.59 0.67 1.81
CA THR A 248 -23.24 0.44 0.39
C THR A 248 -21.75 0.21 0.18
N SER A 249 -20.90 0.74 1.06
CA SER A 249 -19.45 0.54 1.07
C SER A 249 -18.99 -0.63 1.96
N GLY A 250 -19.91 -1.42 2.52
CA GLY A 250 -19.63 -2.50 3.47
C GLY A 250 -19.92 -2.12 4.92
N THR A 251 -19.44 -2.96 5.84
CA THR A 251 -19.62 -2.77 7.27
C THR A 251 -18.29 -2.88 8.03
N LEU A 252 -18.21 -2.19 9.17
CA LEU A 252 -17.09 -2.28 10.10
C LEU A 252 -17.53 -2.78 11.47
N GLY A 253 -16.64 -3.52 12.12
CA GLY A 253 -16.80 -3.95 13.50
C GLY A 253 -15.46 -4.31 14.14
N TYR A 254 -15.53 -4.92 15.31
CA TYR A 254 -14.37 -5.46 16.02
C TYR A 254 -14.48 -6.99 16.08
N ALA A 255 -13.34 -7.67 16.17
CA ALA A 255 -13.33 -9.09 16.46
C ALA A 255 -13.99 -9.38 17.82
N SER A 256 -14.76 -10.46 17.91
CA SER A 256 -15.57 -10.79 19.09
C SER A 256 -14.77 -11.25 20.32
N SER A 257 -13.46 -11.50 20.18
CA SER A 257 -12.62 -12.10 21.23
C SER A 257 -11.47 -11.19 21.67
N GLY A 258 -11.43 -10.92 22.98
CA GLY A 258 -10.34 -10.21 23.65
C GLY A 258 -10.39 -8.68 23.49
N ASN A 259 -9.59 -7.99 24.30
CA ASN A 259 -9.43 -6.53 24.22
C ASN A 259 -8.40 -6.15 23.13
N LYS A 260 -8.40 -6.82 21.97
CA LYS A 260 -7.40 -6.61 20.92
C LYS A 260 -7.90 -5.70 19.80
N ALA A 261 -7.00 -4.89 19.26
CA ALA A 261 -7.29 -3.94 18.19
C ALA A 261 -7.34 -4.65 16.82
N VAL A 262 -8.35 -5.50 16.64
CA VAL A 262 -8.64 -6.19 15.38
C VAL A 262 -9.97 -5.66 14.83
N VAL A 263 -9.87 -4.92 13.73
CA VAL A 263 -11.00 -4.35 12.98
C VAL A 263 -11.45 -5.36 11.95
N ILE A 264 -12.75 -5.65 11.93
CA ILE A 264 -13.38 -6.53 10.94
C ILE A 264 -14.04 -5.64 9.89
N TYR A 265 -13.67 -5.83 8.64
CA TYR A 265 -14.35 -5.24 7.49
C TYR A 265 -15.10 -6.33 6.72
N THR A 266 -16.39 -6.11 6.48
CA THR A 266 -17.20 -6.97 5.60
C THR A 266 -17.52 -6.21 4.33
N ALA A 267 -17.01 -6.69 3.20
CA ALA A 267 -17.30 -6.11 1.91
C ALA A 267 -18.80 -6.18 1.58
N PRO A 268 -19.36 -5.18 0.90
CA PRO A 268 -20.78 -5.16 0.55
C PRO A 268 -21.15 -6.28 -0.42
N GLY A 269 -22.45 -6.56 -0.52
CA GLY A 269 -22.98 -7.57 -1.45
C GLY A 269 -22.91 -7.17 -2.93
N LYS A 270 -22.62 -5.90 -3.22
CA LYS A 270 -22.52 -5.30 -4.55
C LYS A 270 -21.29 -4.39 -4.59
N LYS A 271 -20.63 -4.27 -5.74
CA LYS A 271 -19.51 -3.34 -5.89
C LYS A 271 -20.00 -1.89 -5.68
N PRO A 272 -19.37 -1.09 -4.81
CA PRO A 272 -19.73 0.32 -4.66
C PRO A 272 -19.48 1.10 -5.95
N GLU A 273 -20.21 2.19 -6.13
CA GLU A 273 -19.96 3.13 -7.22
C GLU A 273 -18.52 3.68 -7.17
N ALA A 274 -18.01 4.12 -8.33
CA ALA A 274 -16.62 4.59 -8.46
C ALA A 274 -16.25 5.74 -7.49
N ALA A 275 -17.22 6.56 -7.07
CA ALA A 275 -16.98 7.63 -6.09
C ALA A 275 -16.65 7.10 -4.67
N TYR A 276 -17.00 5.85 -4.37
CA TYR A 276 -16.83 5.21 -3.07
C TYR A 276 -15.92 3.97 -3.12
N ASN A 277 -15.25 3.75 -4.26
CA ASN A 277 -14.34 2.64 -4.52
C ASN A 277 -13.03 3.21 -5.14
N PRO A 278 -11.92 3.28 -4.39
CA PRO A 278 -11.59 2.45 -3.25
C PRO A 278 -12.34 2.82 -1.97
N VAL A 279 -12.57 1.80 -1.13
CA VAL A 279 -13.10 1.96 0.21
C VAL A 279 -11.96 2.28 1.16
N ALA A 280 -12.15 3.31 1.98
CA ALA A 280 -11.20 3.77 2.99
C ALA A 280 -11.66 3.35 4.40
N ILE A 281 -10.91 2.47 5.04
CA ILE A 281 -11.06 2.07 6.44
C ILE A 281 -10.10 2.94 7.26
N SER A 282 -10.63 3.80 8.13
CA SER A 282 -9.81 4.68 8.96
C SER A 282 -9.93 4.36 10.44
N VAL A 283 -8.79 4.36 11.13
CA VAL A 283 -8.68 4.13 12.57
C VAL A 283 -8.10 5.39 13.21
N GLU A 284 -8.90 6.09 14.02
CA GLU A 284 -8.44 7.19 14.86
C GLU A 284 -7.95 6.61 16.19
N LEU A 285 -6.71 6.88 16.56
CA LEU A 285 -6.11 6.37 17.79
C LEU A 285 -6.47 7.23 19.00
N GLN A 286 -6.65 6.57 20.13
CA GLN A 286 -6.71 7.17 21.45
C GLN A 286 -5.30 7.63 21.83
N HIS A 287 -5.03 8.93 21.79
CA HIS A 287 -3.73 9.49 22.20
C HIS A 287 -3.90 10.65 23.17
N ALA A 288 -3.08 10.68 24.23
CA ALA A 288 -3.15 11.67 25.31
C ALA A 288 -2.54 13.05 24.94
N GLY A 289 -2.71 13.51 23.69
CA GLY A 289 -2.01 14.67 23.13
C GLY A 289 -2.82 15.48 22.10
N LYS A 290 -2.20 16.54 21.56
CA LYS A 290 -2.84 17.61 20.76
C LYS A 290 -3.21 17.23 19.31
N ALA A 291 -2.73 16.09 18.79
CA ALA A 291 -2.97 15.67 17.41
C ALA A 291 -3.74 14.35 17.35
N LYS A 292 -4.78 14.29 16.51
CA LYS A 292 -5.50 13.06 16.16
C LYS A 292 -4.63 12.25 15.21
N LEU A 293 -4.18 11.06 15.63
CA LEU A 293 -3.49 10.13 14.74
C LEU A 293 -4.53 9.30 13.99
N LEU A 294 -4.52 9.39 12.67
CA LEU A 294 -5.42 8.66 11.78
C LEU A 294 -4.61 7.73 10.88
N LEU A 295 -4.92 6.44 10.92
CA LEU A 295 -4.42 5.45 9.98
C LEU A 295 -5.52 5.19 8.95
N VAL A 296 -5.18 5.15 7.66
CA VAL A 296 -6.16 4.92 6.58
C VAL A 296 -5.70 3.77 5.70
N SER A 297 -6.43 2.66 5.70
CA SER A 297 -6.25 1.57 4.75
C SER A 297 -7.24 1.71 3.60
N ASN A 298 -6.74 1.74 2.38
CA ASN A 298 -7.55 1.80 1.16
C ASN A 298 -7.52 0.45 0.45
N LEU A 299 -8.67 -0.04 0.04
CA LEU A 299 -8.82 -1.28 -0.72
C LEU A 299 -9.90 -1.14 -1.80
N TYR A 300 -9.75 -1.86 -2.91
CA TYR A 300 -10.75 -1.89 -3.96
C TYR A 300 -11.73 -3.05 -3.77
N ILE A 301 -13.02 -2.78 -3.92
CA ILE A 301 -14.03 -3.84 -3.95
C ILE A 301 -14.26 -4.27 -5.40
N ASN A 302 -14.03 -5.55 -5.66
CA ASN A 302 -14.25 -6.18 -6.94
C ASN A 302 -15.32 -7.27 -6.86
N THR A 303 -15.81 -7.65 -8.03
CA THR A 303 -16.70 -8.78 -8.24
C THR A 303 -15.93 -9.91 -8.90
N GLU A 304 -16.34 -11.15 -8.66
CA GLU A 304 -15.74 -12.33 -9.30
C GLU A 304 -15.81 -12.20 -10.84
N ASN A 305 -16.95 -11.70 -11.31
CA ASN A 305 -17.20 -11.42 -12.71
C ASN A 305 -16.85 -9.95 -13.00
N THR A 306 -16.08 -9.71 -14.05
CA THR A 306 -15.73 -8.37 -14.54
C THR A 306 -16.05 -8.29 -16.02
N PHE A 307 -16.48 -7.11 -16.47
CA PHE A 307 -16.86 -6.84 -17.86
C PHE A 307 -16.59 -5.36 -18.14
N SER A 308 -15.90 -5.08 -19.25
CA SER A 308 -15.58 -3.72 -19.67
C SER A 308 -15.68 -3.61 -21.18
N VAL A 309 -16.35 -2.56 -21.64
CA VAL A 309 -16.31 -2.08 -23.02
C VAL A 309 -15.71 -0.69 -23.00
N ASP A 310 -14.57 -0.53 -23.65
CA ASP A 310 -13.90 0.78 -23.81
C ASP A 310 -13.60 1.48 -22.47
N GLY A 311 -13.26 0.68 -21.45
CA GLY A 311 -12.91 1.13 -20.10
C GLY A 311 -14.10 1.34 -19.17
N SER A 312 -15.32 0.91 -19.54
CA SER A 312 -16.44 0.89 -18.59
C SER A 312 -16.12 0.02 -17.37
N ASP A 313 -16.67 0.38 -16.21
CA ASP A 313 -16.45 -0.34 -14.95
C ASP A 313 -17.79 -0.52 -14.20
N PRO A 314 -18.65 -1.46 -14.64
CA PRO A 314 -19.96 -1.68 -14.06
C PRO A 314 -19.88 -2.30 -12.67
N SER A 315 -20.88 -2.02 -11.84
CA SER A 315 -20.99 -2.60 -10.49
C SER A 315 -21.78 -3.91 -10.45
N GLU A 316 -22.54 -4.21 -11.50
CA GLU A 316 -23.32 -5.44 -11.63
C GLU A 316 -23.26 -5.96 -13.06
N ILE A 317 -23.11 -7.27 -13.19
CA ILE A 317 -22.99 -7.97 -14.47
C ILE A 317 -23.82 -9.24 -14.39
N VAL A 318 -24.68 -9.44 -15.39
CA VAL A 318 -25.41 -10.68 -15.61
C VAL A 318 -24.74 -11.43 -16.76
N ILE A 319 -24.50 -12.72 -16.57
CA ILE A 319 -23.85 -13.58 -17.57
C ILE A 319 -24.76 -14.76 -17.86
N TYR A 320 -25.22 -14.85 -19.10
CA TYR A 320 -25.90 -16.03 -19.62
C TYR A 320 -24.92 -16.86 -20.44
N ALA A 321 -24.85 -18.15 -20.14
CA ALA A 321 -24.04 -19.10 -20.89
C ALA A 321 -24.87 -20.31 -21.32
N ALA A 322 -24.76 -20.66 -22.59
CA ALA A 322 -25.42 -21.80 -23.19
C ALA A 322 -24.39 -22.61 -23.99
N GLY A 323 -24.39 -23.93 -23.81
CA GLY A 323 -23.47 -24.83 -24.50
C GLY A 323 -24.16 -26.09 -24.98
N GLY A 324 -23.81 -26.53 -26.20
CA GLY A 324 -24.36 -27.72 -26.85
C GLY A 324 -23.66 -27.97 -28.18
N ASP A 325 -23.52 -29.23 -28.60
CA ASP A 325 -22.91 -29.62 -29.88
C ASP A 325 -21.52 -29.03 -30.16
N GLY A 326 -20.72 -28.81 -29.11
CA GLY A 326 -19.40 -28.20 -29.19
C GLY A 326 -19.42 -26.68 -29.39
N GLU A 327 -20.58 -26.04 -29.37
CA GLU A 327 -20.72 -24.58 -29.43
C GLU A 327 -20.94 -23.98 -28.04
N LEU A 328 -20.40 -22.77 -27.85
CA LEU A 328 -20.57 -21.96 -26.65
C LEU A 328 -21.08 -20.58 -27.05
N TYR A 329 -22.17 -20.17 -26.41
CA TYR A 329 -22.74 -18.83 -26.49
C TYR A 329 -22.65 -18.18 -25.11
N LEU A 330 -22.06 -16.97 -25.06
CA LEU A 330 -22.08 -16.13 -23.86
C LEU A 330 -22.73 -14.80 -24.18
N ASN A 331 -23.56 -14.32 -23.26
CA ASN A 331 -24.09 -12.97 -23.27
C ASN A 331 -23.82 -12.32 -21.92
N PHE A 332 -23.20 -11.15 -21.97
CA PHE A 332 -22.95 -10.28 -20.82
C PHE A 332 -23.84 -9.05 -20.97
N GLU A 333 -24.50 -8.67 -19.88
CA GLU A 333 -25.23 -7.42 -19.75
C GLU A 333 -24.86 -6.77 -18.42
N ASP A 334 -24.54 -5.47 -18.44
CA ASP A 334 -24.24 -4.72 -17.23
C ASP A 334 -25.34 -3.73 -16.83
N ASN A 335 -25.22 -3.18 -15.63
CA ASN A 335 -26.13 -2.14 -15.13
C ASN A 335 -26.00 -0.77 -15.83
N MET A 336 -25.07 -0.64 -16.77
CA MET A 336 -24.93 0.52 -17.67
C MET A 336 -25.55 0.25 -19.05
N SER A 337 -26.21 -0.91 -19.22
CA SER A 337 -26.79 -1.41 -20.47
C SER A 337 -25.77 -1.65 -21.61
N ASN A 338 -24.49 -1.82 -21.28
CA ASN A 338 -23.52 -2.34 -22.24
C ASN A 338 -23.72 -3.85 -22.39
N THR A 339 -23.40 -4.37 -23.58
CA THR A 339 -23.50 -5.81 -23.85
C THR A 339 -22.28 -6.36 -24.53
N LEU A 340 -21.98 -7.64 -24.29
CA LEU A 340 -20.99 -8.43 -25.01
C LEU A 340 -21.58 -9.80 -25.33
N ASN A 341 -21.59 -10.14 -26.61
CA ASN A 341 -22.01 -11.44 -27.12
C ASN A 341 -20.78 -12.18 -27.63
N VAL A 342 -20.65 -13.46 -27.27
CA VAL A 342 -19.53 -14.31 -27.64
C VAL A 342 -20.05 -15.60 -28.22
N TYR A 343 -19.43 -16.04 -29.30
CA TYR A 343 -19.64 -17.34 -29.88
C TYR A 343 -18.30 -18.05 -30.08
N THR A 344 -18.23 -19.33 -29.71
CA THR A 344 -17.05 -20.19 -29.90
C THR A 344 -17.47 -21.60 -30.29
N LYS A 345 -16.92 -22.13 -31.39
CA LYS A 345 -16.99 -23.55 -31.76
C LYS A 345 -15.92 -24.39 -31.08
N ASN A 346 -16.18 -25.70 -31.02
CA ASN A 346 -15.32 -26.72 -30.42
C ASN A 346 -14.84 -26.35 -29.01
N PHE A 347 -15.73 -25.73 -28.20
CA PHE A 347 -15.33 -25.19 -26.91
C PHE A 347 -14.88 -26.30 -25.96
N LYS A 348 -13.76 -26.04 -25.28
CA LYS A 348 -13.10 -26.87 -24.27
C LYS A 348 -12.11 -25.98 -23.51
N GLU A 349 -11.49 -26.48 -22.46
CA GLU A 349 -10.39 -25.74 -21.81
C GLU A 349 -9.28 -25.41 -22.83
N GLY A 350 -8.92 -24.13 -22.91
CA GLY A 350 -7.98 -23.63 -23.92
C GLY A 350 -8.26 -22.19 -24.37
N LYS A 351 -7.45 -21.73 -25.33
CA LYS A 351 -7.51 -20.39 -25.91
C LYS A 351 -8.03 -20.45 -27.35
N PHE A 352 -9.04 -19.63 -27.64
CA PHE A 352 -9.71 -19.54 -28.93
C PHE A 352 -9.53 -18.12 -29.47
N SER A 353 -8.72 -17.97 -30.52
CA SER A 353 -8.45 -16.64 -31.10
C SER A 353 -9.61 -16.21 -32.01
N PHE A 354 -9.92 -14.92 -31.99
CA PHE A 354 -10.98 -14.36 -32.84
C PHE A 354 -10.67 -14.64 -34.31
N ASN A 355 -11.69 -15.08 -35.04
CA ASN A 355 -11.64 -15.36 -36.46
C ASN A 355 -13.05 -15.26 -37.05
N THR A 356 -13.17 -15.52 -38.35
CA THR A 356 -14.40 -15.25 -39.10
C THR A 356 -15.43 -16.39 -39.07
N SER A 357 -15.12 -17.55 -38.46
CA SER A 357 -15.94 -18.77 -38.60
C SER A 357 -16.16 -19.59 -37.34
N GLU A 358 -15.25 -19.51 -36.37
CA GLU A 358 -15.26 -20.35 -35.17
C GLU A 358 -15.39 -19.53 -33.89
N THR A 359 -14.73 -18.39 -33.79
CA THR A 359 -14.74 -17.58 -32.57
C THR A 359 -14.88 -16.11 -32.90
N TYR A 360 -15.99 -15.51 -32.51
CA TYR A 360 -16.22 -14.08 -32.75
C TYR A 360 -17.09 -13.48 -31.67
N ILE A 361 -17.04 -12.16 -31.59
CA ILE A 361 -17.75 -11.39 -30.58
C ILE A 361 -18.47 -10.19 -31.19
N GLY A 362 -19.46 -9.67 -30.46
CA GLY A 362 -20.10 -8.38 -30.72
C GLY A 362 -20.30 -7.63 -29.41
N ALA A 363 -20.13 -6.31 -29.42
CA ALA A 363 -20.27 -5.51 -28.22
C ALA A 363 -20.98 -4.18 -28.48
N VAL A 364 -21.68 -3.71 -27.46
CA VAL A 364 -22.38 -2.41 -27.44
C VAL A 364 -21.92 -1.62 -26.23
N HIS A 365 -21.52 -0.37 -26.45
CA HIS A 365 -21.32 0.62 -25.40
C HIS A 365 -22.48 1.62 -25.46
N LYS A 366 -23.44 1.50 -24.53
CA LYS A 366 -24.73 2.20 -24.64
C LYS A 366 -24.59 3.72 -24.57
N SER A 367 -23.88 4.23 -23.55
CA SER A 367 -23.75 5.69 -23.35
C SER A 367 -22.90 6.40 -24.40
N LYS A 368 -21.98 5.69 -25.06
CA LYS A 368 -21.19 6.21 -26.19
C LYS A 368 -21.85 5.99 -27.54
N GLU A 369 -23.04 5.36 -27.57
CA GLU A 369 -23.77 5.01 -28.79
C GLU A 369 -22.93 4.22 -29.82
N LYS A 370 -22.01 3.38 -29.33
CA LYS A 370 -21.15 2.55 -30.17
C LYS A 370 -21.59 1.10 -30.16
N GLN A 371 -21.54 0.46 -31.31
CA GLN A 371 -21.70 -0.98 -31.46
C GLN A 371 -20.71 -1.51 -32.50
N GLY A 372 -20.24 -2.73 -32.31
CA GLY A 372 -19.27 -3.34 -33.22
C GLY A 372 -19.21 -4.85 -33.12
N SER A 373 -18.46 -5.45 -34.03
CA SER A 373 -18.13 -6.87 -34.02
C SER A 373 -16.64 -7.08 -34.24
N SER A 374 -16.09 -8.18 -33.73
CA SER A 374 -14.74 -8.59 -34.12
C SER A 374 -14.67 -8.90 -35.62
N ILE A 375 -15.79 -9.21 -36.28
CA ILE A 375 -15.83 -9.46 -37.72
C ILE A 375 -16.23 -8.18 -38.47
N TYR A 376 -15.47 -7.82 -39.50
CA TYR A 376 -15.79 -6.69 -40.38
C TYR A 376 -15.44 -6.98 -41.84
N LYS A 377 -15.95 -6.15 -42.76
CA LYS A 377 -15.65 -6.26 -44.20
C LYS A 377 -14.59 -5.26 -44.61
N HIS A 378 -13.59 -5.72 -45.34
CA HIS A 378 -12.60 -4.90 -46.03
C HIS A 378 -12.60 -5.28 -47.51
N CYS A 379 -13.10 -4.39 -48.38
CA CYS A 379 -12.94 -4.53 -49.83
C CYS A 379 -13.36 -5.89 -50.44
N LYS A 380 -14.47 -6.47 -49.94
CA LYS A 380 -15.03 -7.81 -50.24
C LYS A 380 -14.46 -8.98 -49.42
N LYS A 381 -13.38 -8.79 -48.65
CA LYS A 381 -12.87 -9.80 -47.71
C LYS A 381 -13.51 -9.62 -46.34
N THR A 382 -13.86 -10.73 -45.70
CA THR A 382 -14.22 -10.74 -44.28
C THR A 382 -12.94 -10.85 -43.47
N MET A 383 -12.75 -9.93 -42.54
CA MET A 383 -11.59 -9.83 -41.66
C MET A 383 -12.04 -10.03 -40.22
N SER A 384 -11.09 -10.35 -39.34
CA SER A 384 -11.31 -10.37 -37.89
C SER A 384 -10.36 -9.41 -37.20
N GLU A 385 -10.87 -8.73 -36.19
CA GLU A 385 -10.09 -8.07 -35.15
C GLU A 385 -9.30 -9.07 -34.33
N SER A 386 -8.31 -8.53 -33.61
CA SER A 386 -7.50 -9.30 -32.67
C SER A 386 -8.22 -9.52 -31.33
N GLY A 387 -8.00 -10.70 -30.75
CA GLY A 387 -8.51 -11.05 -29.44
C GLY A 387 -8.67 -12.56 -29.28
N SER A 388 -9.13 -12.97 -28.10
CA SER A 388 -9.40 -14.36 -27.80
C SER A 388 -10.39 -14.54 -26.66
N VAL A 389 -11.07 -15.68 -26.69
CA VAL A 389 -11.77 -16.27 -25.55
C VAL A 389 -10.85 -17.33 -24.94
N VAL A 390 -10.61 -17.25 -23.64
CA VAL A 390 -9.86 -18.25 -22.87
C VAL A 390 -10.84 -18.96 -21.95
N ILE A 391 -10.97 -20.26 -22.12
CA ILE A 391 -11.70 -21.12 -21.19
C ILE A 391 -10.64 -21.71 -20.25
N GLU A 392 -10.57 -21.18 -19.04
CA GLU A 392 -9.59 -21.58 -18.04
C GLU A 392 -9.96 -22.92 -17.42
N LYS A 393 -11.25 -23.09 -17.11
CA LYS A 393 -11.73 -24.28 -16.39
C LYS A 393 -13.19 -24.59 -16.70
N LEU A 394 -13.47 -25.87 -16.92
CA LEU A 394 -14.80 -26.46 -16.98
C LEU A 394 -14.92 -27.48 -15.86
N TYR A 395 -15.84 -27.27 -14.91
CA TYR A 395 -15.96 -28.16 -13.76
C TYR A 395 -17.42 -28.33 -13.33
N LYS A 396 -17.72 -29.48 -12.72
CA LYS A 396 -19.03 -29.74 -12.13
C LYS A 396 -18.99 -29.46 -10.63
N SER A 397 -20.00 -28.76 -10.13
CA SER A 397 -20.24 -28.59 -8.70
C SER A 397 -21.74 -28.59 -8.45
N GLU A 398 -22.21 -29.31 -7.43
CA GLU A 398 -23.63 -29.39 -7.06
C GLU A 398 -24.57 -29.73 -8.24
N GLY A 399 -24.13 -30.63 -9.13
CA GLY A 399 -24.90 -31.04 -10.31
C GLY A 399 -24.96 -30.03 -11.47
N LYS A 400 -24.30 -28.87 -11.35
CA LYS A 400 -24.21 -27.84 -12.40
C LYS A 400 -22.82 -27.81 -13.02
N THR A 401 -22.76 -27.50 -14.31
CA THR A 401 -21.50 -27.26 -15.02
C THR A 401 -21.15 -25.79 -14.94
N TYR A 402 -19.99 -25.48 -14.37
CA TYR A 402 -19.42 -24.15 -14.29
C TYR A 402 -18.33 -23.98 -15.34
N LEU A 403 -18.33 -22.80 -15.94
CA LEU A 403 -17.34 -22.33 -16.89
C LEU A 403 -16.67 -21.10 -16.30
N LYS A 404 -15.34 -21.18 -16.16
CA LYS A 404 -14.50 -20.05 -15.79
C LYS A 404 -13.62 -19.67 -16.98
N GLY A 405 -13.53 -18.37 -17.28
CA GLY A 405 -12.77 -17.89 -18.41
C GLY A 405 -12.50 -16.40 -18.43
N GLN A 406 -11.82 -15.99 -19.49
CA GLN A 406 -11.46 -14.61 -19.79
C GLN A 406 -11.73 -14.30 -21.26
N ILE A 407 -12.14 -13.08 -21.56
CA ILE A 407 -12.25 -12.53 -22.91
C ILE A 407 -11.40 -11.28 -22.96
N ILE A 408 -10.55 -11.16 -23.97
CA ILE A 408 -9.82 -9.93 -24.27
C ILE A 408 -9.79 -9.75 -25.78
N GLY A 409 -10.09 -8.54 -26.24
CA GLY A 409 -9.96 -8.26 -27.65
C GLY A 409 -10.52 -6.92 -28.08
N THR A 410 -10.68 -6.79 -29.38
CA THR A 410 -11.14 -5.57 -30.04
C THR A 410 -12.36 -5.88 -30.89
N VAL A 411 -13.31 -4.94 -30.96
CA VAL A 411 -14.40 -4.96 -31.94
C VAL A 411 -14.28 -3.76 -32.85
N CYS A 412 -14.53 -3.94 -34.14
CA CYS A 412 -14.60 -2.86 -35.10
C CYS A 412 -15.99 -2.22 -35.05
N THR A 413 -16.05 -0.91 -34.82
CA THR A 413 -17.30 -0.13 -34.82
C THR A 413 -17.58 0.53 -36.15
N LYS A 414 -16.52 0.85 -36.90
CA LYS A 414 -16.60 1.45 -38.22
C LYS A 414 -15.36 1.11 -39.03
N HIS A 415 -15.56 0.60 -40.24
CA HIS A 415 -14.49 0.35 -41.19
C HIS A 415 -14.89 0.87 -42.57
N GLN A 416 -14.01 1.65 -43.19
CA GLN A 416 -14.17 2.15 -44.55
C GLN A 416 -12.85 2.04 -45.30
N ALA A 417 -12.92 1.60 -46.55
CA ALA A 417 -11.79 1.56 -47.46
C ALA A 417 -12.14 2.29 -48.76
N ASP A 418 -11.14 2.86 -49.42
CA ASP A 418 -11.31 3.49 -50.74
C ASP A 418 -11.43 2.44 -51.85
N GLU A 419 -11.57 2.90 -53.10
CA GLU A 419 -11.68 2.04 -54.29
C GLU A 419 -10.42 1.18 -54.55
N HIS A 420 -9.28 1.58 -53.98
CA HIS A 420 -8.01 0.86 -54.04
C HIS A 420 -7.77 -0.02 -52.80
N CYS A 421 -8.77 -0.14 -51.93
CA CYS A 421 -8.69 -0.89 -50.68
C CYS A 421 -7.71 -0.33 -49.65
N ASN A 422 -7.38 0.95 -49.72
CA ASN A 422 -6.67 1.61 -48.63
C ASN A 422 -7.66 1.91 -47.51
N VAL A 423 -7.24 1.68 -46.25
CA VAL A 423 -8.07 1.97 -45.09
C VAL A 423 -8.21 3.49 -44.93
N VAL A 424 -9.45 3.97 -44.98
CA VAL A 424 -9.80 5.39 -44.77
C VAL A 424 -10.24 5.63 -43.33
N VAL A 425 -11.05 4.71 -42.79
CA VAL A 425 -11.51 4.75 -41.40
C VAL A 425 -11.42 3.36 -40.82
N HIS A 426 -10.87 3.28 -39.60
CA HIS A 426 -10.91 2.08 -38.80
C HIS A 426 -11.02 2.45 -37.32
N GLU A 427 -12.25 2.46 -36.84
CA GLU A 427 -12.57 2.75 -35.45
C GLU A 427 -12.91 1.46 -34.72
N THR A 428 -12.46 1.37 -33.47
CA THR A 428 -12.59 0.17 -32.66
C THR A 428 -12.99 0.48 -31.23
N MET A 429 -13.45 -0.55 -30.52
CA MET A 429 -13.58 -0.56 -29.06
C MET A 429 -12.82 -1.75 -28.48
N LYS A 430 -12.23 -1.55 -27.31
CA LYS A 430 -11.62 -2.64 -26.54
C LYS A 430 -12.68 -3.32 -25.68
N VAL A 431 -12.58 -4.64 -25.56
CA VAL A 431 -13.42 -5.41 -24.65
C VAL A 431 -12.56 -6.28 -23.74
N PHE A 432 -13.02 -6.43 -22.51
CA PHE A 432 -12.43 -7.30 -21.51
C PHE A 432 -13.51 -7.90 -20.63
N ALA A 433 -13.38 -9.18 -20.29
CA ALA A 433 -14.19 -9.80 -19.25
C ALA A 433 -13.42 -10.93 -18.56
N ASN A 434 -13.54 -11.05 -17.24
CA ASN A 434 -13.26 -12.30 -16.52
C ASN A 434 -14.57 -12.81 -15.97
N PHE A 435 -14.81 -14.11 -16.00
CA PHE A 435 -16.07 -14.66 -15.59
C PHE A 435 -15.99 -16.07 -15.04
N THR A 436 -16.88 -16.35 -14.10
CA THR A 436 -17.34 -17.68 -13.70
C THR A 436 -18.86 -17.69 -13.87
N THR A 437 -19.40 -18.63 -14.64
CA THR A 437 -20.84 -18.76 -14.85
C THR A 437 -21.26 -20.22 -15.01
N ILE A 438 -22.56 -20.49 -14.86
CA ILE A 438 -23.14 -21.80 -15.10
C ILE A 438 -23.49 -21.91 -16.58
N VAL A 439 -23.08 -23.02 -17.21
CA VAL A 439 -23.44 -23.33 -18.59
C VAL A 439 -24.71 -24.15 -18.59
N SER A 440 -25.78 -23.58 -19.14
CA SER A 440 -27.00 -24.34 -19.43
C SER A 440 -26.76 -25.23 -20.66
N ALA A 441 -27.21 -26.48 -20.58
CA ALA A 441 -27.29 -27.33 -21.77
C ALA A 441 -28.42 -26.81 -22.67
N ILE A 442 -28.14 -26.67 -23.97
CA ILE A 442 -29.15 -26.37 -25.00
C ILE A 442 -29.88 -27.66 -25.36
#